data_AF-A0A1F9A7A3-F1
#
_entry.id   AF-A0A1F9A7A3-F1
#
_cell.length_a   1.000
_cell.length_b   1.000
_cell.length_c   1.000
_cell.angle_alpha   90.00
_cell.angle_beta   90.00
_cell.angle_gamma   90.00
#
_symmetry.space_group_name_H-M   'P 1'
#
loop_
_entity.id
_entity.type
_entity.pdbx_description
1 polymer ?
#
loop_
_entity_poly.entity_id
_entity_poly.type
_entity_poly.pdbx_seq_one_letter_code
_entity_poly.pdbx_strand_id
1 'polypeptide(L)' 'MGLFAHPKTPKPAYDRLVSAVSATVKDPEISKKLSGAGFSVAYKNPFEFSKLMNEQWDIFARVIKEANIKVD' A
#
# COMPACT_ATOMS: atom_id res chain seq x y z
N MET A 1 -1.45 -3.42 4.15
CA MET A 1 0.00 -3.10 4.17
C MET A 1 0.36 -2.38 2.88
N GLY A 2 1.18 -1.34 2.95
CA GLY A 2 1.68 -0.60 1.79
C GLY A 2 3.18 -0.38 1.89
N LEU A 3 3.87 -0.35 0.74
CA LEU A 3 5.29 0.00 0.66
C LEU A 3 5.42 1.32 -0.09
N PHE A 4 6.14 2.26 0.51
CA PHE A 4 6.37 3.59 -0.05
C PHE A 4 7.86 3.80 -0.30
N ALA A 5 8.17 4.55 -1.34
CA ALA A 5 9.53 4.97 -1.67
C ALA A 5 9.56 6.49 -1.83
N HIS A 6 10.73 7.08 -1.66
CA HIS A 6 10.91 8.51 -1.87
C HIS A 6 10.67 8.84 -3.37
N PRO A 7 10.06 10.00 -3.71
CA PRO A 7 9.80 10.36 -5.11
C PRO A 7 11.07 10.40 -5.99
N LYS A 8 12.23 10.65 -5.37
CA LYS A 8 13.55 10.68 -6.02
C LYS A 8 14.27 9.33 -6.05
N THR A 9 13.63 8.23 -5.65
CA THR A 9 14.26 6.90 -5.75
C THR A 9 14.59 6.61 -7.22
N PRO A 10 15.85 6.25 -7.55
CA PRO A 10 16.23 5.95 -8.92
C PRO A 10 15.38 4.82 -9.50
N LYS A 11 14.94 4.97 -10.76
CA LYS A 11 14.09 3.98 -11.44
C LYS A 11 14.60 2.53 -11.34
N PRO A 12 15.91 2.25 -11.52
CA PRO A 12 16.41 0.88 -11.37
C PRO A 12 16.22 0.29 -9.97
N ALA A 13 16.34 1.10 -8.91
CA ALA A 13 16.10 0.64 -7.54
C ALA A 13 14.61 0.44 -7.28
N TYR A 14 13.77 1.37 -7.77
CA TYR A 14 12.32 1.26 -7.68
C TYR A 14 11.79 -0.01 -8.36
N ASP A 15 12.24 -0.28 -9.58
CA ASP A 15 11.79 -1.45 -10.36
C ASP A 15 12.17 -2.78 -9.68
N ARG A 16 13.34 -2.83 -9.02
CA ARG A 16 13.76 -3.99 -8.20
C ARG A 16 12.85 -4.20 -7.01
N LEU A 17 12.48 -3.12 -6.30
CA LEU A 17 11.56 -3.19 -5.16
C LEU A 17 10.17 -3.69 -5.59
N VAL A 18 9.62 -3.13 -6.67
CA VAL A 18 8.31 -3.54 -7.21
C VAL A 18 8.33 -5.01 -7.59
N SER A 19 9.38 -5.46 -8.27
CA SER A 19 9.53 -6.86 -8.69
C SER A 19 9.62 -7.81 -7.50
N ALA A 20 10.44 -7.48 -6.50
CA ALA A 20 10.60 -8.28 -5.29
C ALA A 20 9.27 -8.40 -4.53
N VAL A 21 8.56 -7.29 -4.30
CA VAL A 21 7.26 -7.30 -3.60
C VAL A 21 6.22 -8.12 -4.37
N SER A 22 6.14 -7.95 -5.68
CA SER A 22 5.22 -8.71 -6.54
C SER A 22 5.48 -10.21 -6.44
N ALA A 23 6.74 -10.63 -6.43
CA ALA A 23 7.11 -12.04 -6.26
C ALA A 23 6.74 -12.56 -4.87
N THR A 24 7.08 -11.83 -3.81
CA THR A 24 6.82 -12.23 -2.42
C THR A 24 5.32 -12.36 -2.11
N VAL A 25 4.49 -11.44 -2.60
CA VAL A 25 3.04 -11.48 -2.31
C VAL A 25 2.33 -12.60 -3.07
N LYS A 26 2.90 -13.04 -4.21
CA LYS A 26 2.40 -14.17 -5.00
C LYS A 26 2.87 -15.52 -4.49
N ASP A 27 3.84 -15.55 -3.58
CA ASP A 27 4.31 -16.78 -2.95
C ASP A 27 3.18 -17.38 -2.08
N PRO A 28 2.70 -18.61 -2.37
CA PRO A 28 1.63 -19.24 -1.62
C PRO A 28 1.97 -19.45 -0.13
N GLU A 29 3.23 -19.71 0.21
CA GLU A 29 3.64 -19.88 1.61
C GLU A 29 3.55 -18.57 2.38
N ILE A 30 3.95 -17.46 1.74
CA ILE A 30 3.83 -16.13 2.33
C ILE A 30 2.35 -15.76 2.47
N SER A 31 1.54 -16.00 1.44
CA SER A 31 0.10 -15.75 1.49
C SER A 31 -0.57 -16.54 2.62
N LYS A 32 -0.20 -17.81 2.81
CA LYS A 32 -0.70 -18.65 3.91
C LYS A 32 -0.28 -18.12 5.28
N LYS A 33 0.97 -17.68 5.45
CA LYS A 33 1.45 -17.07 6.70
C LYS A 33 0.70 -15.78 7.02
N LEU A 34 0.51 -14.90 6.03
CA LEU A 34 -0.24 -13.65 6.18
C LEU A 34 -1.72 -13.92 6.52
N SER A 35 -2.34 -14.87 5.83
CA SER A 35 -3.72 -15.29 6.11
C SER A 35 -3.87 -15.88 7.50
N GLY A 36 -2.92 -16.71 7.94
CA GLY A 36 -2.88 -17.25 9.31
C GLY A 36 -2.70 -16.18 10.39
N ALA A 37 -2.11 -15.04 10.05
CA ALA A 37 -2.01 -13.86 10.90
C ALA A 37 -3.22 -12.91 10.81
N GLY A 38 -4.29 -13.29 10.08
CA GLY A 38 -5.52 -12.51 9.95
C GLY A 38 -5.52 -11.48 8.81
N PHE A 39 -4.51 -11.48 7.93
CA PHE A 39 -4.48 -10.59 6.77
C PHE A 39 -5.19 -11.21 5.56
N SER A 40 -6.08 -10.45 4.93
CA SER A 40 -6.53 -10.76 3.57
C SER A 40 -5.54 -10.19 2.57
N VAL A 41 -4.83 -11.06 1.84
CA VAL A 41 -3.84 -10.65 0.84
C VAL A 41 -4.54 -10.27 -0.46
N ALA A 42 -4.72 -8.97 -0.68
CA ALA A 42 -5.15 -8.40 -1.95
C ALA A 42 -4.01 -7.56 -2.54
N TYR A 43 -3.18 -8.18 -3.39
CA TYR A 43 -2.13 -7.44 -4.09
C TYR A 43 -2.75 -6.40 -5.01
N LYS A 44 -2.28 -5.15 -4.91
CA LYS A 44 -2.53 -4.06 -5.87
C LYS A 44 -1.20 -3.70 -6.50
N ASN A 45 -1.19 -3.54 -7.82
CA ASN A 45 0.02 -3.04 -8.48
C ASN A 45 0.31 -1.58 -8.05
N PRO A 46 1.51 -1.03 -8.31
CA PRO A 46 1.86 0.31 -7.82
C PRO A 46 0.91 1.42 -8.28
N PHE A 47 0.35 1.32 -9.49
CA PHE A 47 -0.60 2.31 -10.00
C PHE A 47 -1.93 2.24 -9.25
N GLU A 48 -2.49 1.04 -9.10
CA GLU A 48 -3.73 0.82 -8.34
C GLU A 48 -3.57 1.23 -6.86
N PHE A 49 -2.42 0.93 -6.27
CA PHE A 49 -2.13 1.31 -4.89
C PHE A 49 -2.02 2.82 -4.74
N SER A 50 -1.34 3.51 -5.66
CA SER A 50 -1.27 4.98 -5.65
C SER A 50 -2.64 5.63 -5.80
N LYS A 51 -3.49 5.09 -6.67
CA LYS A 51 -4.87 5.54 -6.84
C LYS A 51 -5.67 5.38 -5.54
N LEU A 52 -5.61 4.20 -4.91
CA LEU A 52 -6.28 3.95 -3.63
C LEU A 52 -5.80 4.95 -2.57
N MET A 53 -4.50 5.23 -2.47
CA MET A 53 -3.99 6.17 -1.46
C MET A 53 -4.52 7.58 -1.66
N ASN A 54 -4.59 8.07 -2.89
CA ASN A 54 -5.18 9.38 -3.18
C ASN A 54 -6.68 9.42 -2.83
N GLU A 55 -7.45 8.38 -3.20
CA GLU A 55 -8.87 8.30 -2.88
C GLU A 55 -9.12 8.27 -1.36
N GLN A 56 -8.33 7.47 -0.63
CA GLN A 56 -8.42 7.40 0.83
C GLN A 56 -8.04 8.74 1.46
N TRP A 57 -7.00 9.41 0.94
CA TRP A 57 -6.60 10.74 1.41
C TRP A 57 -7.73 11.75 1.29
N ASP A 58 -8.40 11.80 0.13
CA ASP A 58 -9.50 12.72 -0.12
C ASP A 58 -10.70 12.43 0.80
N ILE A 59 -11.04 11.14 0.98
CA ILE A 59 -12.14 10.73 1.87
C ILE A 59 -11.86 11.15 3.31
N PHE A 60 -10.67 10.80 3.83
CA PHE A 60 -10.35 11.10 5.23
C PHE A 60 -10.17 12.60 5.46
N ALA A 61 -9.56 13.33 4.53
CA ALA A 61 -9.45 14.80 4.64
C ALA A 61 -10.84 15.46 4.73
N ARG A 62 -11.81 15.01 3.93
CA ARG A 62 -13.19 15.48 4.01
C ARG A 62 -13.83 15.15 5.36
N VAL A 63 -13.76 13.89 5.80
CA VAL A 63 -14.35 13.45 7.08
C VAL A 63 -13.77 14.23 8.26
N ILE A 64 -12.45 14.39 8.30
CA ILE A 64 -11.76 15.15 9.37
C ILE A 64 -12.28 16.60 9.42
N LYS A 65 -12.40 17.25 8.25
CA LYS A 65 -12.86 18.63 8.16
C LYS A 65 -14.34 18.77 8.56
N GLU A 66 -15.21 17.90 8.05
CA GLU A 66 -16.65 17.95 8.32
C GLU A 66 -16.98 17.62 9.78
N ALA A 67 -16.27 16.66 10.39
CA ALA A 67 -16.48 16.25 11.77
C ALA A 67 -15.64 17.05 12.79
N ASN A 68 -14.85 18.03 12.34
CA ASN A 68 -13.94 18.84 13.17
C ASN A 68 -13.03 17.96 14.07
N ILE A 69 -12.53 16.86 13.51
CA ILE A 69 -11.65 15.93 14.21
C ILE A 69 -10.27 16.58 14.33
N LYS A 70 -9.72 16.58 15.53
CA LYS A 70 -8.34 17.03 15.81
C LYS A 70 -7.53 15.85 16.32
N VAL A 71 -6.27 15.84 15.94
CA VAL A 71 -5.25 14.96 16.51
C VAL A 71 -4.38 15.84 17.40
N ASP A 72 -4.00 15.32 18.56
CA ASP A 72 -3.18 16.01 19.55
C ASP A 72 -1.77 16.34 19.03
#